data_AF-A0A8T5AJR0-F1
#
_entry.id   AF-A0A8T5AJR0-F1
#
_cell.length_a   1.000
_cell.length_b   1.000
_cell.length_c   1.000
_cell.angle_alpha   90.00
_cell.angle_beta   90.00
_cell.angle_gamma   90.00
#
_symmetry.space_group_name_H-M   'P 1'
#
loop_
_entity.id
_entity.type
_entity.pdbx_description
1 polymer ?
#
loop_
_entity_poly.entity_id
_entity_poly.type
_entity_poly.pdbx_seq_one_letter_code
_entity_poly.pdbx_strand_id
1 'polypeptide(L)'
;MFLGLDFLPGTVNAVITGTLSNRSKFIPTAIYTILLVFFLVHPYTVNFITVEFLGFEFRLFFTWMHSIALFLLASPISHRAAEWVDGKPYSRAPLGIFLISLVGTMGQHLMGNLLYENIIGVIKGTPASAFKPVWYAVFWIYPFERLALAALTTIIGVPLLKLIGKHSSAAGRVSIKCS
;
A
#
# COMPACT_ATOMS: atom_id res chain seq x y z
N MET A 1 -14.52 13.59 -3.32
CA MET A 1 -14.71 14.02 -1.93
C MET A 1 -15.66 13.06 -1.24
N PHE A 2 -15.12 12.30 -0.30
CA PHE A 2 -15.76 11.23 0.45
C PHE A 2 -16.53 11.75 1.68
N LEU A 3 -17.30 12.82 1.52
CA LEU A 3 -18.11 13.42 2.60
C LEU A 3 -17.30 13.74 3.88
N GLY A 4 -16.04 14.14 3.73
CA GLY A 4 -15.13 14.43 4.84
C GLY A 4 -14.31 13.23 5.32
N LEU A 5 -14.50 12.03 4.76
CA LEU A 5 -13.75 10.82 5.08
C LEU A 5 -12.49 10.62 4.22
N ASP A 6 -12.09 11.62 3.43
CA ASP A 6 -10.95 11.57 2.51
C ASP A 6 -9.60 11.33 3.23
N PHE A 7 -9.53 11.55 4.55
CA PHE A 7 -8.34 11.28 5.36
C PHE A 7 -8.12 9.79 5.67
N LEU A 8 -9.16 8.95 5.58
CA LEU A 8 -9.09 7.54 5.99
C LEU A 8 -8.11 6.71 5.16
N PRO A 9 -8.06 6.82 3.81
CA PRO A 9 -7.04 6.13 3.03
C PRO A 9 -5.62 6.49 3.47
N GLY A 10 -5.35 7.80 3.68
CA GLY A 10 -4.05 8.26 4.17
C GLY A 10 -3.72 7.75 5.57
N THR A 11 -4.73 7.65 6.44
CA THR A 11 -4.60 7.08 7.79
C THR A 11 -4.21 5.61 7.73
N VAL A 12 -4.89 4.81 6.89
CA VAL A 12 -4.55 3.39 6.70
C VAL A 12 -3.12 3.24 6.19
N ASN A 13 -2.70 4.07 5.23
CA ASN A 13 -1.32 4.08 4.75
C ASN A 13 -0.31 4.34 5.89
N ALA A 14 -0.53 5.41 6.65
CA ALA A 14 0.34 5.82 7.75
C ALA A 14 0.43 4.77 8.85
N VAL A 15 -0.71 4.16 9.22
CA VAL A 15 -0.74 3.07 10.21
C VAL A 15 0.03 1.87 9.70
N ILE A 16 -0.21 1.44 8.45
CA ILE A 16 0.48 0.27 7.89
C ILE A 16 1.98 0.51 7.79
N THR A 17 2.40 1.62 7.20
CA THR A 17 3.82 1.94 7.02
C THR A 17 4.53 2.15 8.35
N GLY A 18 3.95 2.92 9.27
CA GLY A 18 4.55 3.20 10.58
C GLY A 18 4.68 1.96 11.47
N THR A 19 3.65 1.11 11.51
CA THR A 19 3.72 -0.15 12.28
C THR A 19 4.70 -1.15 11.68
N LEU A 20 4.76 -1.24 10.34
CA LEU A 20 5.75 -2.06 9.64
C LEU A 20 7.17 -1.56 9.88
N SER A 21 7.41 -0.25 9.85
CA SER A 21 8.71 0.34 10.18
C SER A 21 9.15 0.01 11.61
N ASN A 22 8.20 -0.10 12.54
CA ASN A 22 8.44 -0.60 13.91
C ASN A 22 8.54 -2.13 14.00
N ARG A 23 8.70 -2.83 12.85
CA ARG A 23 8.87 -4.28 12.71
C ARG A 23 7.68 -5.13 13.17
N SER A 24 6.55 -4.50 13.48
CA SER A 24 5.32 -5.17 13.86
C SER A 24 4.46 -5.43 12.62
N LYS A 25 4.34 -6.70 12.23
CA LYS A 25 3.50 -7.09 11.09
C LYS A 25 2.06 -7.42 11.45
N PHE A 26 1.76 -7.72 12.72
CA PHE A 26 0.45 -8.23 13.12
C PHE A 26 -0.68 -7.24 12.82
N ILE A 27 -0.55 -6.00 13.30
CA ILE A 27 -1.52 -4.93 13.09
C ILE A 27 -1.73 -4.65 11.59
N PRO A 28 -0.68 -4.38 10.78
CA PRO A 28 -0.88 -4.10 9.36
C PRO A 28 -1.46 -5.29 8.61
N THR A 29 -1.04 -6.54 8.91
CA THR A 29 -1.64 -7.73 8.30
C THR A 29 -3.13 -7.85 8.63
N ALA A 30 -3.52 -7.62 9.89
CA ALA A 30 -4.92 -7.70 10.31
C ALA A 30 -5.77 -6.63 9.61
N ILE A 31 -5.34 -5.37 9.63
CA ILE A 31 -6.04 -4.27 8.95
C ILE A 31 -6.19 -4.57 7.46
N TYR A 32 -5.09 -4.92 6.80
CA TYR A 32 -5.09 -5.19 5.36
C TYR A 32 -6.04 -6.36 5.02
N THR A 33 -6.01 -7.43 5.80
CA THR A 33 -6.86 -8.61 5.59
C THR A 33 -8.34 -8.26 5.76
N ILE A 34 -8.69 -7.54 6.83
CA ILE A 34 -10.07 -7.12 7.11
C ILE A 34 -10.60 -6.26 5.95
N LEU A 35 -9.83 -5.27 5.53
CA LEU A 35 -10.22 -4.41 4.42
C LEU A 35 -10.41 -5.25 3.14
N LEU A 36 -9.47 -6.14 2.81
CA LEU A 36 -9.55 -6.97 1.61
C LEU A 36 -10.78 -7.89 1.63
N VAL A 37 -11.08 -8.52 2.76
CA VAL A 37 -12.29 -9.34 2.91
C VAL A 37 -13.53 -8.50 2.66
N PHE A 38 -13.65 -7.33 3.30
CA PHE A 38 -14.80 -6.44 3.08
C PHE A 38 -14.94 -6.03 1.62
N PHE A 39 -13.84 -5.73 0.93
CA PHE A 39 -13.88 -5.38 -0.48
C PHE A 39 -14.36 -6.57 -1.34
N LEU A 40 -13.82 -7.77 -1.13
CA LEU A 40 -14.21 -8.96 -1.91
C LEU A 40 -15.69 -9.34 -1.77
N VAL A 41 -16.28 -9.12 -0.59
CA VAL A 41 -17.70 -9.41 -0.33
C VAL A 41 -18.63 -8.24 -0.67
N HIS A 42 -18.08 -7.08 -1.03
CA HIS A 42 -18.89 -5.89 -1.26
C HIS A 42 -19.73 -6.04 -2.55
N PRO A 43 -21.05 -5.74 -2.54
CA PRO A 43 -21.92 -6.01 -3.69
C PRO A 43 -21.60 -5.16 -4.93
N TYR A 44 -20.80 -4.11 -4.77
CA TYR A 44 -20.35 -3.23 -5.85
C TYR A 44 -19.00 -3.64 -6.46
N THR A 45 -18.32 -4.62 -5.87
CA THR A 45 -17.00 -5.07 -6.30
C THR A 45 -17.12 -6.06 -7.44
N VAL A 46 -16.28 -5.87 -8.46
CA VAL A 46 -16.10 -6.86 -9.53
C VAL A 46 -14.93 -7.76 -9.15
N ASN A 47 -15.23 -9.01 -8.79
CA ASN A 47 -14.20 -9.97 -8.36
C ASN A 47 -13.37 -10.53 -9.52
N PHE A 48 -13.93 -10.60 -10.72
CA PHE A 48 -13.25 -11.10 -11.90
C PHE A 48 -13.47 -10.20 -13.10
N ILE A 49 -12.42 -9.96 -13.85
CA ILE A 49 -12.45 -9.20 -15.10
C ILE A 49 -12.04 -10.10 -16.25
N THR A 50 -12.80 -10.06 -17.33
CA THR A 50 -12.45 -10.70 -18.59
C THR A 50 -11.56 -9.75 -19.39
N VAL A 51 -10.41 -10.26 -19.80
CA VAL A 51 -9.42 -9.56 -20.63
C VAL A 51 -9.20 -10.38 -21.89
N GLU A 52 -9.26 -9.72 -23.04
CA GLU A 52 -8.86 -10.32 -24.31
C GLU A 52 -7.40 -9.99 -24.59
N PHE A 53 -6.59 -11.02 -24.83
CA PHE A 53 -5.19 -10.86 -25.22
C PHE A 53 -4.83 -11.87 -26.30
N LEU A 54 -4.31 -11.38 -27.44
CA LEU A 54 -3.96 -12.18 -28.62
C LEU A 54 -5.10 -13.10 -29.12
N GLY A 55 -6.36 -12.65 -28.99
CA GLY A 55 -7.53 -13.42 -29.41
C GLY A 55 -8.00 -14.48 -28.41
N PHE A 56 -7.39 -14.57 -27.23
CA PHE A 56 -7.82 -15.44 -26.14
C PHE A 56 -8.47 -14.62 -25.02
N GLU A 57 -9.60 -15.10 -24.51
CA GLU A 57 -10.26 -14.54 -23.33
C GLU A 57 -9.69 -15.15 -22.05
N PHE A 58 -9.17 -14.28 -21.17
CA PHE A 58 -8.68 -14.65 -19.86
C PHE A 58 -9.56 -14.02 -18.78
N ARG A 59 -10.02 -14.84 -17.83
CA ARG A 59 -10.73 -14.35 -16.65
C ARG A 59 -9.74 -14.18 -15.50
N LEU A 60 -9.39 -12.94 -15.21
CA LEU A 60 -8.41 -12.58 -14.20
C LEU A 60 -9.09 -12.17 -12.90
N PHE A 61 -8.49 -12.55 -11.77
CA PHE A 61 -8.93 -12.12 -10.46
C PHE A 61 -8.58 -10.63 -10.27
N PHE A 62 -9.59 -9.79 -10.03
CA PHE A 62 -9.43 -8.33 -10.02
C PHE A 62 -8.38 -7.86 -9.00
N THR A 63 -8.39 -8.46 -7.81
CA THR A 63 -7.56 -8.09 -6.66
C THR A 63 -6.21 -8.81 -6.64
N TRP A 64 -5.69 -9.25 -7.79
CA TRP A 64 -4.42 -9.97 -7.88
C TRP A 64 -3.26 -9.23 -7.19
N MET A 65 -3.12 -7.91 -7.42
CA MET A 65 -2.02 -7.15 -6.81
C MET A 65 -2.24 -6.96 -5.30
N HIS A 66 -3.50 -6.89 -4.85
CA HIS A 66 -3.80 -6.89 -3.42
C HIS A 66 -3.45 -8.22 -2.76
N SER A 67 -3.60 -9.34 -3.47
CA SER A 67 -3.18 -10.66 -3.02
C SER A 67 -1.65 -10.76 -2.92
N ILE A 68 -0.92 -10.19 -3.88
CA ILE A 68 0.55 -10.06 -3.82
C ILE A 68 0.97 -9.22 -2.62
N ALA A 69 0.34 -8.06 -2.40
CA ALA A 69 0.68 -7.20 -1.26
C ALA A 69 0.38 -7.89 0.09
N LEU A 70 -0.73 -8.62 0.21
CA LEU A 70 -1.02 -9.43 1.40
C LEU A 70 0.03 -10.54 1.59
N PHE A 71 0.44 -11.22 0.51
CA PHE A 71 1.49 -12.22 0.56
C PHE A 71 2.83 -11.63 1.03
N LEU A 72 3.25 -10.49 0.45
CA LEU A 72 4.45 -9.77 0.87
C LEU A 72 4.38 -9.39 2.35
N LEU A 73 3.24 -8.88 2.79
CA LEU A 73 2.98 -8.46 4.17
C LEU A 73 3.02 -9.63 5.16
N ALA A 74 2.38 -10.76 4.84
CA ALA A 74 2.35 -11.95 5.67
C ALA A 74 3.72 -12.66 5.74
N SER A 75 4.48 -12.60 4.64
CA SER A 75 5.80 -13.24 4.53
C SER A 75 6.85 -12.63 5.47
N PRO A 76 8.00 -13.30 5.68
CA PRO A 76 9.14 -12.72 6.40
C PRO A 76 9.76 -11.49 5.71
N ILE A 77 9.43 -11.23 4.44
CA ILE A 77 9.99 -10.12 3.67
C ILE A 77 9.57 -8.77 4.26
N SER A 78 8.35 -8.64 4.80
CA SER A 78 7.89 -7.40 5.42
C SER A 78 8.74 -6.99 6.63
N HIS A 79 9.13 -7.96 7.46
CA HIS A 79 10.03 -7.72 8.59
C HIS A 79 11.44 -7.35 8.10
N ARG A 80 11.98 -8.09 7.12
CA ARG A 80 13.29 -7.78 6.52
C ARG A 80 13.33 -6.41 5.85
N ALA A 81 12.23 -5.98 5.23
CA ALA A 81 12.12 -4.67 4.61
C ALA A 81 12.31 -3.56 5.65
N ALA A 82 11.73 -3.70 6.84
CA ALA A 82 11.95 -2.78 7.95
C ALA A 82 13.40 -2.80 8.45
N GLU A 83 14.00 -3.99 8.60
CA GLU A 83 15.42 -4.11 8.95
C GLU A 83 16.35 -3.46 7.91
N TRP A 84 16.02 -3.52 6.62
CA TRP A 84 16.81 -2.90 5.56
C TRP A 84 16.72 -1.38 5.56
N VAL A 85 15.63 -0.81 6.08
CA VAL A 85 15.46 0.64 6.26
C VAL A 85 16.34 1.14 7.42
N ASP A 86 16.37 0.40 8.53
CA ASP A 86 17.14 0.79 9.73
C ASP A 86 18.63 0.40 9.68
N GLY A 87 18.95 -0.68 8.96
CA GLY A 87 20.21 -1.38 9.05
C GLY A 87 21.34 -0.74 8.24
N LYS A 88 22.58 -0.84 8.77
CA LYS A 88 23.80 -0.63 7.99
C LYS A 88 24.26 -1.98 7.41
N PRO A 89 24.70 -2.07 6.14
CA PRO A 89 24.84 -0.98 5.16
C PRO A 89 23.53 -0.59 4.46
N TYR A 90 23.39 0.69 4.11
CA TYR A 90 22.21 1.27 3.43
C TYR A 90 21.98 0.79 1.98
N SER A 91 22.71 -0.22 1.50
CA SER A 91 22.57 -0.73 0.14
C SER A 91 21.21 -1.37 -0.12
N ARG A 92 20.54 -1.86 0.93
CA ARG A 92 19.19 -2.46 0.85
C ARG A 92 18.05 -1.53 1.24
N ALA A 93 18.36 -0.33 1.75
CA ALA A 93 17.36 0.66 2.13
C ALA A 93 16.39 1.03 0.99
N PRO A 94 16.83 1.16 -0.28
CA PRO A 94 15.89 1.43 -1.38
C PRO A 94 14.81 0.35 -1.52
N LEU A 95 15.20 -0.93 -1.45
CA LEU A 95 14.25 -2.04 -1.54
C LEU A 95 13.31 -2.08 -0.32
N GLY A 96 13.83 -1.82 0.87
CA GLY A 96 13.02 -1.73 2.09
C GLY A 96 11.95 -0.64 2.02
N ILE A 97 12.34 0.58 1.62
CA ILE A 97 11.41 1.71 1.44
C ILE A 97 10.37 1.37 0.37
N PHE A 98 10.79 0.81 -0.76
CA PHE A 98 9.90 0.45 -1.85
C PHE A 98 8.82 -0.54 -1.39
N LEU A 99 9.21 -1.62 -0.72
CA LEU A 99 8.27 -2.66 -0.27
C LEU A 99 7.30 -2.13 0.80
N ILE A 100 7.79 -1.37 1.78
CA ILE A 100 6.93 -0.77 2.81
C ILE A 100 5.94 0.22 2.17
N SER A 101 6.41 1.09 1.28
CA SER A 101 5.57 2.06 0.58
C SER A 101 4.55 1.37 -0.33
N LEU A 102 4.95 0.31 -1.04
CA LEU A 102 4.04 -0.47 -1.88
C LEU A 102 2.91 -1.08 -1.05
N VAL A 103 3.22 -1.74 0.07
CA VAL A 103 2.19 -2.33 0.95
C VAL A 103 1.29 -1.24 1.56
N GLY A 104 1.86 -0.12 2.00
CA GLY A 104 1.11 1.01 2.54
C GLY A 104 0.14 1.63 1.55
N THR A 105 0.62 1.94 0.34
CA THR A 105 -0.21 2.50 -0.75
C THR A 105 -1.26 1.50 -1.25
N MET A 106 -1.01 0.20 -1.14
CA MET A 106 -2.01 -0.83 -1.43
C MET A 106 -3.13 -0.87 -0.38
N GLY A 107 -2.79 -0.73 0.90
CA GLY A 107 -3.79 -0.57 1.96
C GLY A 107 -4.61 0.71 1.80
N GLN A 108 -3.94 1.82 1.46
CA GLN A 108 -4.60 3.09 1.10
C GLN A 108 -5.61 2.90 -0.03
N HIS A 109 -5.19 2.25 -1.11
CA HIS A 109 -6.04 2.01 -2.26
C HIS A 109 -7.29 1.23 -1.89
N LEU A 110 -7.12 0.18 -1.09
CA LEU A 110 -8.21 -0.70 -0.73
C LEU A 110 -9.24 -0.01 0.18
N MET A 111 -8.77 0.82 1.13
CA MET A 111 -9.66 1.69 1.90
C MET A 111 -10.38 2.72 1.02
N GLY A 112 -9.67 3.31 0.05
CA GLY A 112 -10.25 4.22 -0.94
C GLY A 112 -11.34 3.56 -1.79
N ASN A 113 -11.13 2.32 -2.21
CA ASN A 113 -12.11 1.54 -2.98
C ASN A 113 -13.38 1.29 -2.17
N LEU A 114 -13.24 0.85 -0.92
CA LEU A 114 -14.38 0.66 -0.01
C LEU A 114 -15.17 1.95 0.22
N LEU A 115 -14.49 3.07 0.44
CA LEU A 115 -15.14 4.37 0.58
C LEU A 115 -15.86 4.80 -0.69
N TYR A 116 -15.24 4.58 -1.86
CA TYR A 116 -15.85 4.88 -3.14
C TYR A 116 -17.15 4.09 -3.33
N GLU A 117 -17.14 2.79 -3.06
CA GLU A 117 -18.34 1.96 -3.18
C GLU A 117 -19.43 2.31 -2.18
N ASN A 118 -19.06 2.57 -0.92
CA ASN A 118 -20.04 2.94 0.09
C ASN A 118 -20.64 4.32 -0.18
N ILE A 119 -19.84 5.29 -0.59
CA ILE A 119 -20.34 6.65 -0.77
C ILE A 119 -21.08 6.80 -2.10
N ILE A 120 -20.51 6.29 -3.19
CA ILE A 120 -21.13 6.43 -4.51
C ILE A 120 -22.24 5.40 -4.70
N GLY A 121 -22.01 4.16 -4.27
CA GLY A 121 -22.96 3.05 -4.46
C GLY A 121 -24.08 3.10 -3.45
N VAL A 122 -23.73 2.92 -2.17
CA VAL A 122 -24.72 2.78 -1.09
C VAL A 122 -25.39 4.12 -0.75
N ILE A 123 -24.60 5.15 -0.41
CA ILE A 123 -25.14 6.42 0.10
C ILE A 123 -25.79 7.24 -1.02
N LYS A 124 -25.13 7.37 -2.18
CA LYS A 124 -25.69 8.11 -3.32
C LYS A 124 -26.61 7.28 -4.22
N GLY A 125 -26.79 5.99 -3.94
CA GLY A 125 -27.74 5.13 -4.65
C GLY A 125 -27.35 4.82 -6.10
N THR A 126 -26.07 4.88 -6.45
CA THR A 126 -25.63 4.51 -7.81
C THR A 126 -25.81 3.01 -8.02
N PRO A 127 -26.37 2.54 -9.14
CA PRO A 127 -26.57 1.12 -9.38
C PRO A 127 -25.23 0.37 -9.58
N ALA A 128 -25.15 -0.89 -9.14
CA ALA A 128 -23.93 -1.70 -9.23
C ALA A 128 -23.41 -1.88 -10.67
N SER A 129 -24.29 -1.84 -11.68
CA SER A 129 -23.90 -1.91 -13.09
C SER A 129 -22.99 -0.74 -13.52
N ALA A 130 -23.13 0.44 -12.92
CA ALA A 130 -22.31 1.61 -13.23
C ALA A 130 -20.86 1.50 -12.73
N PHE A 131 -20.57 0.55 -11.83
CA PHE A 131 -19.22 0.34 -11.29
C PHE A 131 -18.34 -0.51 -12.20
N LYS A 132 -18.93 -1.38 -13.03
CA LYS A 132 -18.19 -2.23 -13.96
C LYS A 132 -17.16 -1.47 -14.83
N PRO A 133 -17.53 -0.39 -15.54
CA PRO A 133 -16.54 0.35 -16.35
C PRO A 133 -15.45 1.01 -15.50
N VAL A 134 -15.80 1.46 -14.28
CA VAL A 134 -14.84 2.05 -13.34
C VAL A 134 -13.82 0.98 -12.91
N TRP A 135 -14.26 -0.20 -12.48
CA TRP A 135 -13.36 -1.28 -12.10
C TRP A 135 -12.51 -1.78 -13.27
N TYR A 136 -13.07 -1.82 -14.48
CA TYR A 136 -12.31 -2.16 -15.67
C TYR A 136 -11.15 -1.17 -15.92
N ALA A 137 -11.42 0.14 -15.83
CA ALA A 137 -10.38 1.16 -15.95
C ALA A 137 -9.35 1.05 -14.81
N VAL A 138 -9.83 0.90 -13.57
CA VAL A 138 -8.98 0.76 -12.39
C VAL A 138 -8.05 -0.42 -12.59
N PHE A 139 -8.53 -1.61 -12.97
CA PHE A 139 -7.75 -2.84 -13.16
C PHE A 139 -6.47 -2.63 -13.97
N TRP A 140 -6.54 -1.81 -15.01
CA TRP A 140 -5.41 -1.50 -15.87
C TRP A 140 -4.52 -0.38 -15.35
N ILE A 141 -5.09 0.64 -14.71
CA ILE A 141 -4.35 1.85 -14.31
C ILE A 141 -3.67 1.67 -12.94
N TYR A 142 -4.38 1.07 -11.99
CA TYR A 142 -3.94 1.00 -10.59
C TYR A 142 -2.59 0.31 -10.39
N PRO A 143 -2.19 -0.75 -11.14
CA PRO A 143 -0.90 -1.39 -10.89
C PRO A 143 0.25 -0.43 -11.15
N PHE A 144 0.18 0.34 -12.25
CA PHE A 144 1.19 1.31 -12.62
C PHE A 144 1.21 2.50 -11.66
N GLU A 145 0.06 3.02 -11.27
CA GLU A 145 -0.04 4.10 -10.29
C GLU A 145 0.66 3.72 -8.97
N ARG A 146 0.40 2.52 -8.44
CA ARG A 146 0.96 2.08 -7.15
C ARG A 146 2.46 1.81 -7.23
N LEU A 147 2.93 1.20 -8.31
CA LEU A 147 4.36 1.00 -8.54
C LEU A 147 5.10 2.34 -8.70
N ALA A 148 4.51 3.30 -9.42
CA ALA A 148 5.08 4.64 -9.58
C ALA A 148 5.16 5.38 -8.23
N LEU A 149 4.11 5.35 -7.41
CA LEU A 149 4.12 5.97 -6.08
C LEU A 149 5.17 5.36 -5.15
N ALA A 150 5.31 4.02 -5.14
CA ALA A 150 6.34 3.34 -4.36
C ALA A 150 7.76 3.69 -4.84
N ALA A 151 7.97 3.78 -6.16
CA ALA A 151 9.23 4.20 -6.76
C ALA A 151 9.59 5.65 -6.40
N LEU A 152 8.64 6.59 -6.54
CA LEU A 152 8.84 7.99 -6.17
C LEU A 152 9.14 8.15 -4.67
N THR A 153 8.41 7.43 -3.82
CA THR A 153 8.68 7.38 -2.38
C THR A 153 10.11 6.91 -2.09
N THR A 154 10.60 5.92 -2.85
CA THR A 154 11.96 5.40 -2.71
C THR A 154 13.01 6.41 -3.13
N ILE A 155 12.81 7.08 -4.28
CA ILE A 155 13.70 8.12 -4.80
C ILE A 155 13.88 9.26 -3.79
N ILE A 156 12.81 9.67 -3.13
CA ILE A 156 12.84 10.74 -2.12
C ILE A 156 13.33 10.22 -0.77
N GLY A 157 12.87 9.04 -0.35
CA GLY A 157 13.10 8.48 0.98
C GLY A 157 14.56 8.09 1.23
N VAL A 158 15.26 7.56 0.22
CA VAL A 158 16.66 7.13 0.38
C VAL A 158 17.59 8.30 0.74
N PRO A 159 17.59 9.44 0.03
CA PRO A 159 18.33 10.64 0.44
C PRO A 159 17.96 11.12 1.86
N LEU A 160 16.67 11.17 2.19
CA LEU A 160 16.20 11.63 3.50
C LEU A 160 16.73 10.75 4.64
N LEU A 161 16.65 9.42 4.49
CA LEU A 161 17.20 8.48 5.48
C LEU A 161 18.71 8.68 5.66
N LYS A 162 19.46 8.88 4.57
CA LYS A 162 20.91 9.13 4.65
C LYS A 162 21.22 10.44 5.39
N LEU A 163 20.45 11.50 5.15
CA LEU A 163 20.60 12.79 5.85
C LEU A 163 20.33 12.63 7.35
N ILE A 164 19.20 12.02 7.73
CA ILE A 164 18.83 11.81 9.13
C ILE A 164 19.86 10.92 9.84
N GLY A 165 20.29 9.82 9.20
CA GLY A 165 21.29 8.92 9.76
C GLY A 165 22.65 9.59 9.98
N LYS A 166 23.05 10.52 9.09
CA LYS A 166 24.27 11.32 9.24
C LYS A 166 24.19 12.26 10.44
N HIS A 167 23.08 12.99 10.60
CA HIS A 167 22.90 13.93 11.71
C HIS A 167 22.74 13.22 13.06
N SER A 168 22.01 12.11 13.12
CA SER A 168 21.85 11.32 14.34
C SER A 168 23.18 10.72 14.81
N SER A 169 24.03 10.28 13.87
CA SER A 169 25.39 9.78 14.17
C SER A 169 26.38 10.89 14.57
N ALA A 170 26.09 12.15 14.24
CA ALA A 170 26.88 13.31 14.63
C ALA A 170 26.51 13.78 16.05
N ALA A 171 25.21 13.84 16.37
CA ALA A 171 24.71 14.16 17.71
C ALA A 171 25.18 13.16 18.78
N GLY A 172 25.14 11.85 18.48
CA GLY A 172 25.65 10.82 19.40
C GLY A 172 27.17 10.90 19.63
N ARG A 173 27.95 11.44 18.69
CA ARG A 173 29.41 11.62 18.85
C ARG A 173 29.79 12.84 19.69
N VAL A 174 28.92 13.84 19.80
CA VAL A 174 29.14 15.02 20.66
C VAL A 174 28.96 14.65 22.13
N SER A 175 28.02 13.73 22.45
CA SER A 175 27.77 13.28 23.83
C SER A 175 28.89 12.43 24.44
N ILE A 176 29.72 11.75 23.62
CA ILE A 176 30.77 10.84 24.11
C ILE A 176 32.08 11.60 24.41
N LYS A 177 32.20 12.89 24.05
CA LYS A 177 33.41 13.69 24.29
C LYS A 177 33.37 14.55 25.56
N CYS A 178 32.37 14.38 26.42
CA CYS A 178 32.21 15.14 27.68
C CYS A 178 32.21 14.21 28.91
N SER A 179 33.21 13.34 29.03
CA SER A 179 33.47 12.51 30.23
C SER A 179 34.95 12.35 30.45
#